data_AF-A0A7W8IFP8-F1
#
_entry.id   AF-A0A7W8IFP8-F1
#
_cell.length_a   1.000
_cell.length_b   1.000
_cell.length_c   1.000
_cell.angle_alpha   90.00
_cell.angle_beta   90.00
_cell.angle_gamma   90.00
#
_symmetry.space_group_name_H-M   'P 1'
#
loop_
_entity.id
_entity.type
_entity.pdbx_description
1 polymer ?
#
loop_
_entity_poly.entity_id
_entity_poly.type
_entity_poly.pdbx_seq_one_letter_code
_entity_poly.pdbx_strand_id
1 'polypeptide(L)' 'MHHHDHPRVIIALTGGTMNIVEPSGASETHVWETGKAYWLPAMAPNTLHSDINAGDKPMEVMVVELEKEK' A
#
# COMPACT_ATOMS: atom_id res chain seq x y z
N MET A 1 -10.19 3.66 6.06
CA MET A 1 -8.90 4.30 6.32
C MET A 1 -8.26 3.65 7.52
N HIS A 2 -6.95 3.46 7.48
CA HIS A 2 -6.17 2.81 8.52
C HIS A 2 -4.74 3.37 8.56
N HIS A 3 -4.01 3.02 9.62
CA HIS A 3 -2.61 3.39 9.86
C HIS A 3 -1.73 2.14 9.89
N HIS A 4 -0.47 2.27 9.51
CA HIS A 4 0.57 1.26 9.73
C HIS A 4 1.67 1.84 10.61
N ASP A 5 1.74 1.35 11.85
CA ASP A 5 2.78 1.71 12.82
C ASP A 5 4.15 1.10 12.45
N HIS A 6 4.14 0.05 11.64
CA HIS A 6 5.31 -0.72 11.24
C HIS A 6 5.53 -0.65 9.73
N PRO A 7 6.77 -0.82 9.26
CA PRO A 7 7.03 -0.96 7.85
C PRO A 7 6.49 -2.29 7.31
N ARG A 8 6.23 -2.31 6.01
CA ARG A 8 5.65 -3.47 5.33
C ARG A 8 6.22 -3.69 3.95
N VAL A 9 6.13 -4.93 3.49
CA VAL A 9 6.35 -5.31 2.10
C VAL A 9 4.99 -5.60 1.46
N ILE A 10 4.72 -4.97 0.33
CA ILE A 10 3.63 -5.37 -0.57
C ILE A 10 4.21 -6.26 -1.66
N ILE A 11 3.60 -7.42 -1.88
CA ILE A 11 3.91 -8.33 -2.98
C ILE A 11 2.69 -8.39 -3.89
N ALA A 12 2.83 -7.97 -5.14
CA ALA A 12 1.74 -8.00 -6.11
C ALA A 12 1.67 -9.38 -6.77
N LEU A 13 0.68 -10.19 -6.38
CA LEU A 13 0.41 -11.48 -7.00
C LEU A 13 -0.27 -11.29 -8.35
N THR A 14 -1.27 -10.40 -8.38
CA THR A 14 -1.87 -9.83 -9.59
C THR A 14 -1.78 -8.31 -9.47
N GLY A 15 -0.88 -7.71 -10.25
CA GLY A 15 -0.58 -6.28 -10.24
C GLY A 15 -1.66 -5.38 -10.85
N GLY A 16 -1.44 -4.07 -10.75
CA GLY A 16 -2.40 -3.05 -11.19
C GLY A 16 -2.05 -1.66 -10.66
N THR A 17 -2.99 -0.73 -10.81
CA THR A 17 -2.83 0.65 -10.36
C THR A 17 -3.62 0.86 -9.07
N MET A 18 -2.93 1.33 -8.03
CA MET A 18 -3.51 1.65 -6.73
C MET A 18 -3.40 3.15 -6.47
N ASN A 19 -4.47 3.76 -5.99
CA ASN A 19 -4.43 5.10 -5.41
C ASN A 19 -4.41 4.97 -3.89
N ILE A 20 -3.36 5.49 -3.26
CA ILE A 20 -3.32 5.71 -1.81
C ILE A 20 -3.99 7.05 -1.55
N VAL A 21 -5.04 7.06 -0.72
CA VAL A 21 -5.87 8.24 -0.48
C VAL A 21 -5.87 8.60 1.01
N GLU A 22 -5.54 9.85 1.32
CA GLU A 22 -5.56 10.42 2.66
C GLU A 22 -6.97 10.95 3.06
N PRO A 23 -7.24 11.18 4.36
CA PRO A 23 -8.47 11.84 4.82
C PRO A 23 -8.74 13.21 4.18
N SER A 24 -7.68 13.92 3.80
CA SER A 24 -7.75 15.22 3.12
C SER A 24 -8.30 15.12 1.69
N GLY A 25 -8.36 13.92 1.11
CA GLY A 25 -8.61 13.68 -0.31
C GLY A 25 -7.36 13.77 -1.17
N ALA A 26 -6.20 14.12 -0.61
CA ALA A 26 -4.93 13.99 -1.31
C ALA A 26 -4.69 12.51 -1.69
N SER A 27 -4.09 12.29 -2.87
CA SER A 27 -3.84 10.93 -3.35
C SER A 27 -2.53 10.82 -4.12
N GLU A 28 -1.87 9.68 -3.92
CA GLU A 28 -0.71 9.24 -4.69
C GLU A 28 -1.06 7.97 -5.47
N THR A 29 -0.61 7.89 -6.73
CA THR A 29 -0.81 6.73 -7.59
C THR A 29 0.44 5.85 -7.60
N HIS A 30 0.26 4.57 -7.31
CA HIS A 30 1.28 3.53 -7.42
C HIS A 30 0.91 2.53 -8.51
N VAL A 31 1.91 2.15 -9.31
CA VAL A 31 1.81 1.00 -10.23
C VAL A 31 2.54 -0.17 -9.58
N TRP A 32 1.78 -1.20 -9.21
CA TRP A 32 2.33 -2.43 -8.66
C TRP A 32 2.41 -3.49 -9.76
N GLU A 33 3.61 -3.89 -10.14
CA GLU A 33 3.85 -4.88 -11.19
C GLU A 33 3.68 -6.31 -10.65
N THR A 34 2.99 -7.17 -11.40
CA THR A 34 2.84 -8.59 -11.09
C THR A 34 4.19 -9.27 -10.82
N GLY A 35 4.28 -9.99 -9.71
CA GLY A 35 5.46 -10.72 -9.28
C GLY A 35 6.54 -9.85 -8.62
N LYS A 36 6.30 -8.56 -8.42
CA LYS A 36 7.24 -7.65 -7.72
C LYS A 36 6.85 -7.44 -6.26
N ALA A 37 7.88 -7.13 -5.48
CA ALA A 37 7.76 -6.75 -4.09
C ALA A 37 8.25 -5.32 -3.90
N TYR A 38 7.58 -4.58 -3.02
CA TYR A 38 7.83 -3.17 -2.77
C TYR A 38 7.91 -2.93 -1.27
N TRP A 39 8.91 -2.17 -0.86
CA TRP A 39 9.07 -1.74 0.53
C TRP A 39 8.28 -0.47 0.78
N LEU A 40 7.49 -0.44 1.85
CA LEU A 40 6.77 0.73 2.31
C LEU A 40 7.19 1.01 3.77
N PRO A 41 7.72 2.21 4.06
CA PRO A 41 8.11 2.56 5.41
C PRO A 41 6.88 2.67 6.34
N ALA A 42 7.14 2.66 7.64
CA ALA A 42 6.13 3.04 8.63
C ALA A 42 5.57 4.44 8.32
N MET A 43 4.28 4.62 8.58
CA MET A 43 3.64 5.90 8.32
C MET A 43 4.01 6.93 9.40
N ALA A 44 3.99 8.22 9.04
CA ALA A 44 4.18 9.28 10.02
C ALA A 44 3.07 9.25 11.09
N PRO A 45 3.36 9.58 12.36
CA PRO A 45 2.37 9.47 13.44
C PRO A 45 1.05 10.19 13.14
N ASN A 46 -0.08 9.60 13.53
CA ASN A 46 -1.43 10.14 13.38
C ASN A 46 -1.89 10.37 11.93
N THR A 47 -1.25 9.73 10.94
CA THR A 47 -1.71 9.75 9.54
C THR A 47 -2.58 8.54 9.23
N LEU A 48 -3.46 8.64 8.23
CA LEU A 48 -4.33 7.55 7.80
C LEU A 48 -4.31 7.47 6.28
N HIS A 49 -4.57 6.28 5.72
CA HIS A 49 -4.81 6.11 4.30
C HIS A 49 -5.86 5.03 4.00
N SER A 50 -6.39 5.06 2.78
CA SER A 50 -7.11 3.95 2.16
C SER A 50 -6.41 3.59 0.84
N ASP A 51 -6.30 2.29 0.55
CA ASP A 51 -5.87 1.78 -0.74
C ASP A 51 -7.09 1.58 -1.64
N ILE A 52 -7.11 2.28 -2.79
CA ILE A 52 -8.19 2.21 -3.77
C ILE A 52 -7.63 1.60 -5.05
N ASN A 53 -8.13 0.41 -5.42
CA ASN A 53 -7.85 -0.15 -6.74
C ASN A 53 -8.43 0.80 -7.81
N ALA A 54 -7.54 1.43 -8.58
CA ALA A 54 -7.88 2.40 -9.62
C ALA A 54 -7.98 1.76 -11.01
N GLY A 55 -7.76 0.45 -11.11
CA GLY A 55 -7.93 -0.33 -12.32
C GLY A 55 -9.35 -0.85 -12.53
N ASP A 56 -9.57 -1.48 -13.69
CA ASP A 56 -10.83 -2.11 -14.10
C ASP A 56 -10.89 -3.61 -13.77
N LYS A 57 -9.84 -4.15 -13.14
CA LYS A 57 -9.69 -5.57 -12.79
C LYS A 57 -9.31 -5.72 -11.32
N PRO A 58 -9.67 -6.85 -10.69
CA PRO A 58 -9.20 -7.16 -9.35
C PRO A 58 -7.67 -7.18 -9.28
N MET A 59 -7.14 -6.66 -8.18
CA MET A 59 -5.75 -6.81 -7.79
C MET A 59 -5.66 -7.82 -6.65
N GLU A 60 -4.59 -8.60 -6.61
CA GLU A 60 -4.32 -9.56 -5.55
C GLU A 60 -2.95 -9.24 -4.96
N VAL A 61 -2.90 -8.97 -3.66
CA VAL A 61 -1.68 -8.59 -2.97
C VAL A 61 -1.50 -9.42 -1.71
N MET A 62 -0.25 -9.70 -1.38
CA MET A 62 0.15 -10.14 -0.05
C MET A 62 0.85 -8.97 0.64
N VAL A 63 0.42 -8.65 1.85
CA VAL A 63 1.02 -7.60 2.68
C VAL A 63 1.69 -8.27 3.88
N VAL A 64 2.98 -8.02 4.05
CA VAL A 64 3.76 -8.55 5.18
C VAL A 64 4.25 -7.36 5.99
N GLU A 65 3.70 -7.20 7.19
CA GLU A 65 4.13 -6.18 8.15
C GLU A 65 5.19 -6.74 9.09
N LEU A 66 6.22 -5.95 9.38
CA LEU A 66 7.35 -6.36 10.22
C LEU A 66 7.28 -5.66 11.58
N GLU A 67 6.95 -6.42 12.63
CA GLU A 67 6.89 -5.89 14.01
C GLU A 67 8.20 -5.21 14.43
N LYS A 68 9.35 -5.67 13.90
CA LYS A 68 10.68 -5.08 14.14
C LYS A 68 11.50 -5.08 12.85
N GLU A 69 11.88 -3.89 12.40
CA GLU A 69 12.94 -3.67 11.40
C GLU A 69 14.30 -3.49 12.10
N LYS A 70 15.40 -3.78 11.41
CA LYS A 70 16.77 -3.79 11.98
C LYS A 70 17.32 -2.41 12.27
#